data_AF-A0A496UE72-F1
#
_entry.id   AF-A0A496UE72-F1
#
_cell.length_a   1.000
_cell.length_b   1.000
_cell.length_c   1.000
_cell.angle_alpha   90.00
_cell.angle_beta   90.00
_cell.angle_gamma   90.00
#
_symmetry.space_group_name_H-M   'P 1'
#
loop_
_entity.id
_entity.type
_entity.pdbx_description
1 polymer ?
#
loop_
_entity_poly.entity_id
_entity_poly.type
_entity_poly.pdbx_seq_one_letter_code
_entity_poly.pdbx_strand_id
1 'polypeptide(L)'
;MRYRLSDVFRGLVIYPLGDTVASLILHEFCIYRLAGMAAVGALLYSLEIPAWFSYINSRYNGLQRTLMAILYFNPLWIARHLLFIYLFTGHISAVHWSILVVAVKSFSLNLPVAFAANYIIQNKISLNWRFFASAVFSSLMAVYYALSRVIFA
;
A
#
# COMPACT_ATOMS: atom_id res chain seq x y z
N MET A 1 -5.26 -8.16 -19.97
CA MET A 1 -5.40 -8.25 -18.50
C MET A 1 -5.45 -9.71 -18.11
N ARG A 2 -4.57 -10.21 -17.23
CA ARG A 2 -4.68 -11.59 -16.71
C ARG A 2 -5.06 -11.50 -15.24
N TYR A 3 -6.36 -11.46 -14.98
CA TYR A 3 -6.91 -11.52 -13.62
C TYR A 3 -6.59 -12.89 -13.02
N ARG A 4 -5.98 -12.92 -11.84
CA ARG A 4 -5.70 -14.19 -11.14
C ARG A 4 -6.38 -14.16 -9.79
N LEU A 5 -7.12 -15.21 -9.50
CA LEU A 5 -7.71 -15.43 -8.18
C LEU A 5 -6.66 -15.42 -7.06
N SER A 6 -5.42 -15.83 -7.37
CA SER A 6 -4.30 -15.72 -6.44
C SER A 6 -4.01 -14.28 -6.01
N ASP A 7 -4.15 -13.30 -6.91
CA ASP A 7 -3.88 -11.90 -6.60
C ASP A 7 -5.05 -11.30 -5.80
N VAL A 8 -6.28 -11.74 -6.05
CA VAL A 8 -7.43 -11.39 -5.20
C VAL A 8 -7.23 -11.89 -3.78
N PHE A 9 -6.85 -13.16 -3.62
CA PHE A 9 -6.62 -13.75 -2.31
C PHE A 9 -5.47 -13.06 -1.56
N ARG A 10 -4.36 -12.77 -2.25
CA ARG A 10 -3.23 -12.02 -1.68
C ARG A 10 -3.66 -10.61 -1.25
N GLY A 11 -4.46 -9.93 -2.05
CA GLY A 11 -5.01 -8.61 -1.73
C GLY A 11 -5.97 -8.64 -0.54
N LEU A 12 -6.84 -9.64 -0.50
CA LEU A 12 -7.82 -9.87 0.57
C LEU A 12 -7.17 -10.20 1.92
N VAL A 13 -5.98 -10.78 1.92
CA VAL A 13 -5.33 -11.25 3.16
C VAL A 13 -4.26 -10.28 3.62
N ILE A 14 -3.32 -9.90 2.75
CA ILE A 14 -2.08 -9.24 3.19
C ILE A 14 -2.31 -7.80 3.62
N TYR A 15 -3.02 -7.02 2.81
CA TYR A 15 -3.32 -5.62 3.11
C TYR A 15 -4.10 -5.43 4.41
N PRO A 16 -5.25 -6.12 4.63
CA PRO A 16 -5.97 -5.98 5.88
C PRO A 16 -5.20 -6.55 7.07
N LEU A 17 -4.35 -7.57 6.91
CA LEU A 17 -3.52 -8.06 8.02
C LEU A 17 -2.55 -6.99 8.51
N GLY A 18 -1.78 -6.36 7.60
CA GLY A 18 -0.84 -5.29 7.97
C GLY A 18 -1.54 -4.11 8.63
N ASP A 19 -2.67 -3.68 8.04
CA ASP A 19 -3.50 -2.59 8.58
C ASP A 19 -4.10 -2.94 9.94
N THR A 20 -4.53 -4.19 10.13
CA THR A 20 -5.10 -4.67 11.40
C THR A 20 -4.06 -4.68 12.50
N VAL A 21 -2.87 -5.24 12.24
CA VAL A 21 -1.77 -5.23 13.22
C VAL A 21 -1.41 -3.79 13.60
N ALA A 22 -1.28 -2.89 12.62
CA ALA A 22 -1.04 -1.47 12.87
C ALA A 22 -2.15 -0.83 13.72
N SER A 23 -3.43 -1.12 13.43
CA SER A 23 -4.57 -0.59 14.18
C SER A 23 -4.63 -1.12 15.63
N LEU A 24 -4.24 -2.38 15.85
CA LEU A 24 -4.19 -2.97 17.19
C LEU A 24 -3.09 -2.32 18.03
N ILE A 25 -1.91 -2.06 17.44
CA ILE A 25 -0.81 -1.34 18.10
C ILE A 25 -1.25 0.08 18.51
N LEU A 26 -2.05 0.74 17.66
CA LEU A 26 -2.55 2.09 17.92
C LEU A 26 -3.79 2.14 18.83
N HIS A 27 -4.32 1.00 19.27
CA HIS A 27 -5.62 0.92 19.97
C HIS A 27 -6.80 1.53 19.17
N GLU A 28 -6.71 1.52 17.84
CA GLU A 28 -7.69 2.07 16.88
C GLU A 28 -8.38 0.95 16.07
N PHE A 29 -8.43 -0.27 16.59
CA PHE A 29 -9.02 -1.40 15.87
C PHE A 29 -10.52 -1.20 15.61
N CYS A 30 -10.93 -1.42 14.37
CA CYS A 30 -12.33 -1.30 13.94
C CYS A 30 -12.66 -2.40 12.92
N ILE A 31 -13.73 -3.16 13.17
CA ILE A 31 -14.14 -4.26 12.30
C ILE A 31 -14.56 -3.77 10.90
N TYR A 32 -15.18 -2.59 10.82
CA TYR A 32 -15.57 -1.98 9.55
C TYR A 32 -14.35 -1.56 8.72
N ARG A 33 -13.30 -1.04 9.37
CA ARG A 33 -12.00 -0.77 8.73
C ARG A 33 -11.38 -2.04 8.17
N LEU A 34 -11.31 -3.11 8.98
CA LEU A 34 -10.79 -4.40 8.52
C LEU A 34 -11.54 -4.90 7.28
N ALA A 35 -12.87 -4.96 7.33
CA ALA A 35 -13.69 -5.44 6.23
C ALA A 35 -13.57 -4.56 4.97
N GLY A 36 -13.58 -3.24 5.15
CA GLY A 36 -13.46 -2.28 4.05
C GLY A 36 -12.08 -2.31 3.39
N MET A 37 -11.01 -2.38 4.17
CA MET A 37 -9.65 -2.48 3.64
C MET A 37 -9.40 -3.84 2.99
N ALA A 38 -10.02 -4.92 3.48
CA ALA A 38 -10.03 -6.21 2.82
C ALA A 38 -10.73 -6.14 1.46
N ALA A 39 -11.89 -5.49 1.37
CA ALA A 39 -12.60 -5.29 0.12
C ALA A 39 -11.80 -4.43 -0.87
N VAL A 40 -11.18 -3.33 -0.44
CA VAL A 40 -10.31 -2.52 -1.28
C VAL A 40 -9.09 -3.32 -1.77
N GLY A 41 -8.45 -4.08 -0.88
CA GLY A 41 -7.33 -4.95 -1.22
C GLY A 41 -7.71 -5.99 -2.29
N ALA A 42 -8.87 -6.63 -2.11
CA ALA A 42 -9.36 -7.70 -2.97
C ALA A 42 -9.92 -7.20 -4.31
N LEU A 43 -10.58 -6.04 -4.34
CA LEU A 43 -11.30 -5.56 -5.52
C LEU A 43 -10.53 -4.50 -6.31
N LEU A 44 -9.87 -3.56 -5.63
CA LEU A 44 -9.17 -2.46 -6.30
C LEU A 44 -7.69 -2.78 -6.46
N TYR A 45 -6.99 -3.08 -5.36
CA TYR A 45 -5.53 -3.21 -5.40
C TYR A 45 -5.07 -4.48 -6.11
N SER A 46 -5.81 -5.58 -6.00
CA SER A 46 -5.53 -6.83 -6.74
C SER A 46 -5.67 -6.67 -8.26
N LEU A 47 -6.39 -5.65 -8.72
CA LEU A 47 -6.54 -5.32 -10.13
C LEU A 47 -5.49 -4.31 -10.60
N GLU A 48 -5.45 -3.16 -9.93
CA GLU A 48 -4.65 -2.02 -10.37
C GLU A 48 -3.15 -2.31 -10.30
N ILE A 49 -2.67 -2.88 -9.19
CA ILE A 49 -1.24 -3.01 -8.93
C ILE A 49 -0.61 -4.07 -9.86
N PRO A 50 -1.16 -5.29 -10.00
CA PRO A 50 -0.61 -6.25 -10.97
C PRO A 50 -0.70 -5.77 -12.42
N ALA A 51 -1.78 -5.07 -12.77
CA ALA A 51 -1.93 -4.50 -14.12
C ALA A 51 -0.83 -3.45 -14.40
N TRP A 52 -0.59 -2.54 -13.45
CA TRP A 52 0.48 -1.56 -13.55
C TRP A 52 1.85 -2.22 -13.62
N PHE A 53 2.13 -3.21 -12.77
CA PHE A 53 3.39 -3.95 -12.80
C PHE A 53 3.63 -4.68 -14.11
N SER A 54 2.58 -5.27 -14.70
CA SER A 54 2.68 -5.90 -16.02
C SER A 54 2.99 -4.87 -17.10
N TYR A 55 2.31 -3.72 -17.06
CA TYR A 55 2.51 -2.62 -17.99
C TYR A 55 3.96 -2.10 -17.97
N ILE A 56 4.46 -1.73 -16.79
CA ILE A 56 5.84 -1.21 -16.67
C ILE A 56 6.89 -2.27 -16.99
N ASN A 57 6.59 -3.56 -16.71
CA ASN A 57 7.50 -4.66 -17.03
C ASN A 57 7.72 -4.80 -18.55
N SER A 58 6.68 -4.58 -19.35
CA SER A 58 6.76 -4.67 -20.81
C SER A 58 7.45 -3.47 -21.49
N ARG A 59 7.57 -2.33 -20.80
CA ARG A 59 8.03 -1.06 -21.42
C ARG A 59 9.35 -0.53 -20.88
N TYR A 60 9.64 -0.83 -19.61
CA TYR A 60 10.78 -0.27 -18.91
C TYR A 60 11.64 -1.36 -18.29
N ASN A 61 12.92 -1.05 -18.08
CA ASN A 61 13.89 -1.95 -17.45
C ASN A 61 14.68 -1.21 -16.36
N GLY A 62 15.34 -1.99 -15.49
CA GLY A 62 16.26 -1.47 -14.48
C GLY A 62 15.66 -0.34 -13.63
N LEU A 63 16.35 0.80 -13.65
CA LEU A 63 16.00 1.98 -12.87
C LEU A 63 14.68 2.62 -13.31
N GLN A 64 14.42 2.68 -14.62
CA GLN A 64 13.20 3.30 -15.15
C GLN A 64 11.96 2.57 -14.63
N ARG A 65 12.01 1.24 -14.55
CA ARG A 65 10.91 0.44 -14.01
C ARG A 65 10.67 0.75 -12.53
N THR A 66 11.73 0.93 -11.75
CA THR A 66 11.65 1.33 -10.34
C THR A 66 11.01 2.71 -10.20
N LEU A 67 11.46 3.69 -11.00
CA LEU A 67 10.90 5.05 -10.99
C LEU A 67 9.41 5.05 -11.33
N MET A 68 8.98 4.23 -12.30
CA MET A 68 7.56 4.11 -12.65
C MET A 68 6.73 3.43 -11.57
N ALA A 69 7.31 2.52 -10.79
CA ALA A 69 6.63 1.95 -9.62
C ALA A 69 6.48 3.00 -8.51
N ILE A 70 7.54 3.78 -8.23
CA ILE A 70 7.49 4.87 -7.24
C ILE A 70 6.49 5.96 -7.66
N LEU A 71 6.46 6.32 -8.94
CA LEU A 71 5.52 7.31 -9.47
C LEU A 71 4.07 6.85 -9.36
N TYR A 72 3.81 5.54 -9.44
CA TYR A 72 2.48 5.00 -9.18
C TYR A 72 2.10 5.08 -7.70
N PHE A 73 3.02 4.74 -6.79
CA PHE A 73 2.84 4.88 -5.34
C PHE A 73 3.13 6.31 -4.83
N ASN A 74 2.74 7.32 -5.60
CA ASN A 74 2.92 8.73 -5.27
C ASN A 74 2.04 9.18 -4.07
N PRO A 75 2.16 10.44 -3.60
CA PRO A 75 1.34 10.94 -2.49
C PRO A 75 -0.18 10.82 -2.70
N LEU A 76 -0.70 10.87 -3.93
CA LEU A 76 -2.12 10.69 -4.18
C LEU A 76 -2.57 9.25 -3.91
N TRP A 77 -1.73 8.26 -4.21
CA TRP A 77 -2.01 6.87 -3.87
C TRP A 77 -2.08 6.68 -2.35
N ILE A 78 -1.14 7.26 -1.60
CA ILE A 78 -1.13 7.21 -0.13
C ILE A 78 -2.35 7.92 0.44
N ALA A 79 -2.69 9.11 -0.07
CA ALA A 79 -3.87 9.86 0.35
C ALA A 79 -5.17 9.08 0.09
N ARG A 80 -5.28 8.41 -1.07
CA ARG A 80 -6.41 7.52 -1.38
C ARG A 80 -6.51 6.36 -0.38
N HIS A 81 -5.39 5.77 0.02
CA HIS A 81 -5.38 4.71 1.02
C HIS A 81 -5.86 5.21 2.39
N LEU A 82 -5.36 6.38 2.83
CA LEU A 82 -5.81 7.03 4.08
C LEU A 82 -7.29 7.40 4.04
N LEU A 83 -7.78 7.86 2.88
CA LEU A 83 -9.19 8.17 2.67
C LEU A 83 -10.07 6.93 2.90
N PHE A 84 -9.67 5.77 2.36
CA PHE A 84 -10.40 4.52 2.61
C PHE A 84 -10.40 4.14 4.10
N ILE A 85 -9.27 4.29 4.80
CA ILE A 85 -9.21 4.04 6.24
C ILE A 85 -10.20 4.94 6.99
N TYR A 86 -10.24 6.25 6.71
CA TYR A 86 -11.19 7.16 7.36
C TYR A 86 -12.65 6.86 7.00
N LEU A 87 -12.92 6.52 5.75
CA LEU A 87 -14.25 6.13 5.29
C LEU A 87 -14.76 4.91 6.07
N PHE A 88 -13.95 3.85 6.15
CA PHE A 88 -14.35 2.59 6.75
C PHE A 88 -14.26 2.57 8.28
N THR A 89 -13.56 3.53 8.89
CA THR A 89 -13.64 3.76 10.33
C THR A 89 -14.85 4.62 10.74
N GLY A 90 -15.55 5.24 9.79
CA GLY A 90 -16.68 6.15 10.05
C GLY A 90 -16.25 7.58 10.40
N HIS A 91 -14.96 7.90 10.36
CA HIS A 91 -14.41 9.23 10.63
C HIS A 91 -14.46 10.14 9.39
N ILE A 92 -15.62 10.22 8.73
CA ILE A 92 -15.78 11.02 7.49
C ILE A 92 -15.51 12.51 7.75
N SER A 93 -15.84 13.00 8.95
CA SER A 93 -15.54 14.37 9.36
C SER A 93 -14.05 14.69 9.48
N ALA A 94 -13.17 13.68 9.58
CA ALA A 94 -11.72 13.86 9.60
C ALA A 94 -11.10 13.97 8.19
N VAL A 95 -11.91 13.79 7.14
CA VAL A 95 -11.46 13.90 5.76
C VAL A 95 -11.26 15.37 5.39
N HIS A 96 -10.00 15.80 5.45
CA HIS A 96 -9.59 17.16 5.12
C HIS A 96 -8.38 17.18 4.18
N TRP A 97 -8.09 18.34 3.61
CA TRP A 97 -6.90 18.57 2.78
C TRP A 97 -5.57 18.24 3.49
N SER A 98 -5.57 18.19 4.82
CA SER A 98 -4.43 17.73 5.61
C SER A 98 -3.99 16.29 5.29
N ILE A 99 -4.87 15.44 4.75
CA ILE A 99 -4.52 14.09 4.30
C ILE A 99 -3.44 14.15 3.21
N LEU A 100 -3.50 15.12 2.29
CA LEU A 100 -2.47 15.29 1.27
C LEU A 100 -1.14 15.70 1.89
N VAL A 101 -1.16 16.56 2.92
CA VAL A 101 0.05 16.97 3.63
C VAL A 101 0.69 15.77 4.32
N VAL A 102 -0.11 14.94 5.01
CA VAL A 102 0.36 13.68 5.60
C VAL A 102 0.94 12.77 4.52
N ALA A 103 0.23 12.59 3.41
CA ALA A 103 0.68 11.73 2.32
C ALA A 103 1.99 12.19 1.68
N VAL A 104 2.19 13.49 1.47
CA VAL A 104 3.45 14.04 0.95
C VAL A 104 4.58 13.85 1.96
N LYS A 105 4.35 14.13 3.25
CA LYS A 105 5.36 13.92 4.31
C LYS A 105 5.74 12.44 4.40
N SER A 106 4.75 11.55 4.45
CA SER A 106 4.97 10.10 4.45
C SER A 106 5.72 9.64 3.20
N PHE A 107 5.36 10.11 2.02
CA PHE A 107 6.06 9.76 0.79
C PHE A 107 7.54 10.19 0.84
N SER A 108 7.81 11.46 1.18
CA SER A 108 9.17 12.01 1.21
C SER A 108 10.07 11.32 2.22
N LEU A 109 9.57 11.08 3.45
CA LEU A 109 10.34 10.40 4.50
C LEU A 109 10.67 8.96 4.13
N ASN A 110 9.79 8.30 3.39
CA ASN A 110 9.94 6.88 3.06
C ASN A 110 10.55 6.64 1.69
N LEU A 111 10.77 7.70 0.91
CA LEU A 111 11.31 7.59 -0.43
C LEU A 111 12.59 6.76 -0.51
N PRO A 112 13.59 6.88 0.40
CA PRO A 112 14.80 6.06 0.33
C PRO A 112 14.51 4.56 0.47
N VAL A 113 13.71 4.19 1.47
CA VAL A 113 13.34 2.78 1.74
C VAL A 113 12.44 2.24 0.64
N ALA A 114 11.44 3.02 0.22
CA ALA A 114 10.53 2.68 -0.86
C ALA A 114 11.28 2.51 -2.18
N PHE A 115 12.32 3.31 -2.44
CA PHE A 115 13.15 3.20 -3.62
C PHE A 115 13.92 1.88 -3.63
N ALA A 116 14.61 1.55 -2.53
CA ALA A 116 15.34 0.29 -2.40
C ALA A 116 14.43 -0.93 -2.54
N ALA A 117 13.28 -0.93 -1.84
CA ALA A 117 12.30 -2.00 -1.92
C ALA A 117 11.73 -2.15 -3.33
N ASN A 118 11.32 -1.06 -3.98
CA ASN A 118 10.81 -1.12 -5.35
C ASN A 118 11.89 -1.53 -6.34
N TYR A 119 13.16 -1.16 -6.14
CA TYR A 119 14.24 -1.64 -6.99
C TYR A 119 14.34 -3.17 -6.97
N ILE A 120 14.31 -3.77 -5.77
CA ILE A 120 14.34 -5.22 -5.58
C ILE A 120 13.08 -5.86 -6.18
N ILE A 121 11.89 -5.36 -5.83
CA ILE A 121 10.61 -5.92 -6.31
C ILE A 121 10.54 -5.89 -7.84
N GLN A 122 10.90 -4.76 -8.46
CA GLN A 122 10.71 -4.59 -9.90
C GLN A 122 11.78 -5.28 -10.75
N ASN A 123 12.98 -5.53 -10.22
CA ASN A 123 14.10 -6.05 -11.01
C ASN A 123 14.58 -7.45 -10.60
N LYS A 124 14.34 -7.87 -9.35
CA LYS A 124 14.80 -9.17 -8.83
C LYS A 124 13.67 -10.16 -8.59
N ILE A 125 12.45 -9.69 -8.38
CA ILE A 125 11.27 -10.55 -8.18
C ILE A 125 10.56 -10.78 -9.52
N SER A 126 10.20 -12.04 -9.77
CA SER A 126 9.44 -12.43 -10.96
C SER A 126 8.04 -11.79 -10.95
N LEU A 127 7.53 -11.42 -12.13
CA LEU A 127 6.30 -10.63 -12.27
C LEU A 127 5.10 -11.19 -11.48
N ASN A 128 4.97 -12.52 -11.42
CA ASN A 128 3.90 -13.22 -10.72
C ASN A 128 3.92 -13.05 -9.18
N TRP A 129 5.05 -12.62 -8.61
CA TRP A 129 5.25 -12.45 -7.18
C TRP A 129 5.40 -10.98 -6.76
N ARG A 130 5.51 -10.05 -7.72
CA ARG A 130 5.73 -8.62 -7.40
C ARG A 130 4.59 -8.02 -6.59
N PHE A 131 3.35 -8.37 -6.93
CA PHE A 131 2.20 -7.88 -6.16
C PHE A 131 2.24 -8.35 -4.71
N PHE A 132 2.50 -9.65 -4.50
CA PHE A 132 2.69 -10.22 -3.16
C PHE A 132 3.80 -9.50 -2.40
N ALA A 133 4.98 -9.37 -3.00
CA ALA A 133 6.12 -8.72 -2.36
C ALA A 133 5.84 -7.24 -2.03
N SER A 134 5.15 -6.52 -2.93
CA SER A 134 4.71 -5.15 -2.70
C SER A 134 3.71 -5.05 -1.55
N ALA A 135 2.73 -5.95 -1.48
CA ALA A 135 1.73 -5.97 -0.41
C ALA A 135 2.37 -6.26 0.95
N VAL A 136 3.33 -7.19 1.01
CA VAL A 136 4.11 -7.48 2.21
C VAL A 136 4.92 -6.27 2.64
N PHE A 137 5.63 -5.63 1.70
CA PHE A 137 6.37 -4.40 1.99
C PHE A 137 5.46 -3.31 2.57
N SER A 138 4.32 -3.03 1.94
CA SER A 138 3.35 -2.05 2.45
C SER A 138 2.82 -2.41 3.84
N SER A 139 2.56 -3.68 4.11
CA SER A 139 2.09 -4.15 5.41
C SER A 139 3.14 -3.95 6.50
N LEU A 140 4.40 -4.24 6.21
CA LEU A 140 5.51 -3.99 7.13
C LEU A 140 5.68 -2.49 7.41
N MET A 141 5.54 -1.64 6.40
CA MET A 141 5.61 -0.18 6.59
C MET A 141 4.47 0.33 7.48
N ALA A 142 3.25 -0.19 7.33
CA ALA A 142 2.12 0.17 8.19
C ALA A 142 2.39 -0.16 9.66
N VAL A 143 2.89 -1.37 9.94
CA VAL A 143 3.28 -1.79 11.30
C VAL A 143 4.44 -0.94 11.82
N TYR A 144 5.44 -0.66 10.99
CA TYR A 144 6.58 0.19 11.36
C TYR A 144 6.14 1.60 11.78
N TYR A 145 5.22 2.24 11.05
CA TYR A 145 4.72 3.56 11.46
C TYR A 145 3.91 3.51 12.74
N ALA A 146 3.09 2.47 12.92
CA ALA A 146 2.33 2.29 14.15
C ALA A 146 3.26 2.16 15.37
N LEU A 147 4.29 1.32 15.27
CA LEU A 147 5.32 1.17 16.30
C LEU A 147 6.08 2.48 16.54
N SER A 148 6.51 3.15 15.47
CA SER A 148 7.24 4.42 15.59
C SER A 148 6.40 5.48 16.32
N ARG A 149 5.09 5.50 16.08
CA ARG A 149 4.16 6.41 16.76
C ARG A 149 4.02 6.06 18.24
N VAL A 150 4.02 4.79 18.62
CA VAL A 150 3.88 4.40 20.04
C VAL A 150 5.20 4.58 20.82
N ILE A 151 6.35 4.31 20.18
CA ILE A 151 7.67 4.33 20.85
C ILE A 151 8.22 5.75 20.99
N PHE A 152 7.94 6.64 20.03
CA PHE A 152 8.53 7.98 19.94
C PHE A 152 7.52 9.14 20.06
N ALA A 153 6.26 8.87 20.43
CA ALA A 153 5.31 9.91 20.84
C ALA A 153 5.45 10.23 22.33
#